data_AF-A0A410PPY3-F1
#
_entry.id   AF-A0A410PPY3-F1
#
_cell.length_a   1.000
_cell.length_b   1.000
_cell.length_c   1.000
_cell.angle_alpha   90.00
_cell.angle_beta   90.00
_cell.angle_gamma   90.00
#
_symmetry.space_group_name_H-M   'P 1'
#
loop_
_entity.id
_entity.type
_entity.pdbx_description
1 polymer ?
#
loop_
_entity_poly.entity_id
_entity_poly.type
_entity_poly.pdbx_seq_one_letter_code
_entity_poly.pdbx_strand_id
1 'polypeptide(L)'
;MKDKEKNFLKKWRSIREKGHLYYMITRIIIAFSVFMISFSLTSFFLDGNIINNSVSTSIKLSILSFTLAFLISRDSWKNSEEKYHKLIEDENFKDQ
;
A
#
# COMPACT_ATOMS: atom_id res chain seq x y z
N MET A 1 16.69 13.39 18.67
CA MET A 1 15.77 12.62 17.81
C MET A 1 16.03 11.13 18.04
N LYS A 2 15.00 10.30 18.21
CA LYS A 2 15.16 8.85 18.47
C LYS A 2 15.64 8.12 17.20
N ASP A 3 16.40 7.03 17.33
CA ASP A 3 16.95 6.29 16.17
C ASP A 3 15.88 5.81 15.18
N LYS A 4 14.69 5.48 15.68
CA LYS A 4 13.53 5.11 14.85
C LYS A 4 13.05 6.27 13.95
N GLU A 5 13.14 7.51 14.42
CA GLU A 5 12.73 8.71 13.67
C GLU A 5 13.78 9.04 12.60
N LYS A 6 15.08 8.95 12.93
CA LYS A 6 16.18 9.10 11.96
C LYS A 6 16.10 8.07 10.83
N ASN A 7 15.85 6.80 11.18
CA ASN A 7 15.68 5.73 10.20
C ASN A 7 14.44 5.95 9.32
N PHE A 8 13.34 6.46 9.88
CA PHE A 8 12.16 6.83 9.11
C PHE A 8 12.46 7.97 8.12
N LEU A 9 13.09 9.06 8.57
CA LEU A 9 13.45 10.20 7.70
C LEU A 9 14.33 9.77 6.54
N LYS A 10 15.39 8.99 6.79
CA LYS A 10 16.29 8.49 5.74
C LYS A 10 15.56 7.65 4.71
N LYS A 11 14.70 6.73 5.18
CA LYS A 11 13.92 5.85 4.30
C LYS A 11 12.88 6.64 3.51
N TRP A 12 12.16 7.56 4.15
CA TRP A 12 11.11 8.35 3.51
C TRP A 12 11.66 9.35 2.51
N ARG A 13 12.83 9.97 2.78
CA ARG A 13 13.54 10.84 1.82
C ARG A 13 13.85 10.09 0.52
N SER A 14 14.37 8.87 0.62
CA SER A 14 14.61 8.00 -0.56
C SER A 14 13.32 7.60 -1.30
N ILE A 15 12.24 7.33 -0.57
CA ILE A 15 10.93 7.03 -1.17
C ILE A 15 10.37 8.25 -1.92
N ARG A 16 10.52 9.45 -1.34
CA ARG A 16 10.07 10.72 -1.95
C ARG A 16 10.86 11.05 -3.20
N GLU A 17 12.18 10.86 -3.19
CA GLU A 17 13.06 11.02 -4.36
C GLU A 17 12.66 10.11 -5.52
N LYS A 18 12.25 8.86 -5.23
CA LYS A 18 11.73 7.92 -6.23
C LYS A 18 10.34 8.29 -6.75
N GLY A 19 9.66 9.24 -6.11
CA GLY A 19 8.39 9.81 -6.55
C GLY A 19 7.15 9.09 -6.01
N HIS A 20 6.13 9.90 -5.72
CA HIS A 20 4.81 9.47 -5.25
C HIS A 20 4.17 8.41 -6.15
N LEU A 21 4.34 8.57 -7.46
CA LEU A 21 3.74 7.70 -8.48
C LEU A 21 4.38 6.30 -8.45
N TYR A 22 5.70 6.21 -8.24
CA TYR A 22 6.39 4.93 -8.08
C TYR A 22 5.95 4.19 -6.81
N TYR A 23 5.77 4.92 -5.71
CA TYR A 23 5.24 4.37 -4.46
C TYR A 23 3.82 3.80 -4.63
N MET A 24 2.92 4.57 -5.26
CA MET A 24 1.56 4.11 -5.55
C MET A 24 1.55 2.88 -6.46
N ILE A 25 2.30 2.90 -7.57
CA ILE A 25 2.40 1.76 -8.49
C ILE A 25 2.91 0.51 -7.77
N THR A 26 3.95 0.63 -6.95
CA THR A 26 4.53 -0.52 -6.23
C THR A 26 3.51 -1.16 -5.29
N ARG A 27 2.72 -0.36 -4.56
CA ARG A 27 1.68 -0.92 -3.66
C ARG A 27 0.51 -1.53 -4.43
N ILE A 28 0.14 -0.92 -5.55
CA ILE A 28 -0.88 -1.46 -6.46
C ILE A 28 -0.44 -2.81 -7.01
N ILE A 29 0.80 -2.94 -7.48
CA ILE A 29 1.35 -4.21 -8.01
C ILE A 29 1.34 -5.28 -6.92
N ILE A 30 1.80 -4.96 -5.70
CA ILE A 30 1.79 -5.91 -4.58
C ILE A 30 0.36 -6.37 -4.26
N ALA A 31 -0.60 -5.44 -4.19
CA ALA A 31 -2.00 -5.78 -3.95
C ALA A 31 -2.59 -6.66 -5.06
N PHE A 32 -2.25 -6.36 -6.32
CA PHE A 32 -2.68 -7.15 -7.47
C PHE A 32 -2.06 -8.56 -7.46
N SER A 33 -0.78 -8.69 -7.13
CA SER A 33 -0.12 -9.99 -7.02
C SER A 33 -0.75 -10.86 -5.92
N VAL A 34 -1.01 -10.30 -4.74
CA VAL A 34 -1.71 -11.00 -3.65
C VAL A 34 -3.10 -11.43 -4.11
N PHE A 35 -3.82 -10.53 -4.79
CA PHE A 35 -5.13 -10.82 -5.33
C PHE A 35 -5.10 -11.99 -6.35
N MET A 36 -4.20 -11.98 -7.32
CA MET A 36 -4.10 -13.04 -8.33
C MET A 36 -3.80 -14.41 -7.71
N ILE A 37 -2.99 -14.45 -6.65
CA ILE A 37 -2.71 -15.67 -5.89
C ILE A 37 -4.00 -16.16 -5.20
N SER A 38 -4.73 -15.27 -4.52
CA SER A 38 -6.00 -15.63 -3.87
C SER A 38 -7.06 -16.08 -4.87
N PHE A 39 -7.14 -15.43 -6.04
CA PHE A 39 -8.06 -15.80 -7.11
C PHE A 39 -7.74 -17.19 -7.66
N SER A 40 -6.47 -17.45 -7.99
CA SER A 40 -6.00 -18.75 -8.49
C SER A 40 -6.32 -19.88 -7.49
N LEU A 41 -6.06 -19.64 -6.21
CA LEU A 41 -6.38 -20.59 -5.15
C LEU A 41 -7.89 -20.83 -5.04
N THR A 42 -8.69 -19.78 -5.12
CA THR A 42 -10.16 -19.88 -5.08
C THR A 42 -10.71 -20.63 -6.29
N SER A 43 -10.16 -20.41 -7.49
CA SER A 43 -10.55 -21.16 -8.69
C SER A 43 -10.20 -22.64 -8.61
N PHE A 44 -9.03 -22.99 -8.05
CA PHE A 44 -8.62 -24.38 -7.86
C PHE A 44 -9.59 -25.16 -6.95
N PHE A 45 -10.15 -24.50 -5.92
CA PHE A 45 -11.16 -25.10 -5.05
C PHE A 45 -12.58 -25.13 -5.67
N LEU A 46 -12.85 -24.33 -6.72
CA LEU A 46 -14.17 -24.21 -7.35
C LEU A 46 -14.41 -25.16 -8.52
N ASP A 47 -13.37 -25.83 -9.03
CA ASP A 47 -13.49 -26.95 -9.98
C ASP A 47 -14.31 -28.14 -9.40
N GLY A 48 -14.71 -28.08 -8.13
CA GLY A 48 -15.58 -29.03 -7.43
C GLY A 48 -17.11 -28.84 -7.53
N ASN A 49 -17.65 -28.05 -8.48
CA ASN A 49 -19.11 -27.82 -8.78
C ASN A 49 -19.85 -26.62 -8.11
N ILE A 50 -19.36 -25.38 -8.15
CA ILE A 50 -20.22 -24.19 -7.89
C ILE A 50 -19.77 -22.98 -8.75
N ILE A 51 -20.13 -22.94 -10.03
CA ILE A 51 -19.37 -22.12 -11.00
C ILE A 51 -19.90 -20.68 -11.23
N ASN A 52 -21.20 -20.40 -11.18
CA ASN A 52 -21.66 -19.05 -11.61
C ASN A 52 -21.74 -17.98 -10.51
N ASN A 53 -22.24 -18.32 -9.30
CA ASN A 53 -22.41 -17.31 -8.25
C ASN A 53 -21.08 -17.00 -7.51
N SER A 54 -20.19 -18.00 -7.45
CA SER A 54 -18.89 -17.88 -6.79
C SER A 54 -17.91 -17.00 -7.57
N VAL A 55 -17.89 -17.13 -8.90
CA VAL A 55 -17.03 -16.31 -9.77
C VAL A 55 -17.44 -14.83 -9.73
N SER A 56 -18.75 -14.52 -9.79
CA SER A 56 -19.22 -13.13 -9.68
C SER A 56 -18.88 -12.50 -8.32
N THR A 57 -19.02 -13.28 -7.24
CA THR A 57 -18.67 -12.83 -5.89
C THR A 57 -17.17 -12.59 -5.75
N SER A 58 -16.34 -13.50 -6.30
CA SER A 58 -14.88 -13.36 -6.32
C SER A 58 -14.45 -12.08 -7.03
N ILE A 59 -14.99 -11.78 -8.22
CA ILE A 59 -14.68 -10.56 -8.98
C ILE A 59 -15.05 -9.29 -8.19
N LYS A 60 -16.21 -9.28 -7.50
CA LYS A 60 -16.61 -8.14 -6.65
C LYS A 60 -15.65 -7.93 -5.49
N LEU A 61 -15.19 -9.01 -4.84
CA LEU A 61 -14.16 -8.98 -3.80
C LEU A 61 -12.80 -8.50 -4.34
N SER A 62 -12.47 -8.80 -5.59
CA SER A 62 -11.27 -8.28 -6.28
C SER A 62 -11.31 -6.76 -6.41
N ILE A 63 -12.42 -6.24 -6.93
CA ILE A 63 -12.58 -4.81 -7.17
C ILE A 63 -12.59 -4.06 -5.83
N LEU A 64 -13.24 -4.63 -4.81
CA LEU A 64 -13.25 -4.06 -3.45
C LEU A 64 -11.87 -4.08 -2.81
N SER A 65 -11.11 -5.17 -2.92
CA SER A 65 -9.76 -5.25 -2.35
C SER A 65 -8.78 -4.33 -3.05
N PHE A 66 -8.89 -4.18 -4.37
CA PHE A 66 -8.07 -3.24 -5.15
C PHE A 66 -8.36 -1.78 -4.79
N THR A 67 -9.64 -1.40 -4.73
CA THR A 67 -10.05 -0.04 -4.34
C THR A 67 -9.66 0.28 -2.90
N LEU A 68 -9.82 -0.67 -1.97
CA LEU A 68 -9.40 -0.49 -0.59
C LEU A 68 -7.88 -0.37 -0.46
N ALA A 69 -7.11 -1.21 -1.17
CA ALA A 69 -5.66 -1.13 -1.18
C ALA A 69 -5.16 0.22 -1.74
N PHE A 70 -5.82 0.75 -2.77
CA PHE A 70 -5.55 2.07 -3.32
C PHE A 70 -5.80 3.17 -2.29
N LEU A 71 -6.97 3.16 -1.63
CA LEU A 71 -7.32 4.14 -0.60
C LEU A 71 -6.36 4.11 0.58
N ILE A 72 -6.06 2.92 1.11
CA ILE A 72 -5.09 2.73 2.20
C ILE A 72 -3.69 3.22 1.78
N SER A 73 -3.29 2.97 0.54
CA SER A 73 -1.98 3.43 0.04
C SER A 73 -1.91 4.95 -0.08
N ARG A 74 -3.00 5.59 -0.51
CA ARG A 74 -3.13 7.05 -0.55
C ARG A 74 -3.07 7.66 0.85
N ASP A 75 -3.84 7.16 1.78
CA ASP A 75 -3.88 7.67 3.16
C ASP A 75 -2.54 7.42 3.88
N SER A 76 -1.94 6.24 3.66
CA SER A 76 -0.60 5.90 4.18
C SER A 76 0.47 6.86 3.66
N TRP A 77 0.38 7.28 2.38
CA TRP A 77 1.30 8.29 1.84
C TRP A 77 1.13 9.62 2.57
N LYS A 78 -0.11 10.13 2.63
CA LYS A 78 -0.41 11.42 3.26
C LYS A 78 0.05 11.47 4.72
N ASN A 79 -0.26 10.45 5.50
CA ASN A 79 0.15 10.36 6.91
C ASN A 79 1.68 10.30 7.06
N SER A 80 2.37 9.63 6.14
CA SER A 80 3.83 9.55 6.15
C SER A 80 4.48 10.87 5.73
N GLU A 81 3.86 11.60 4.80
CA GLU A 81 4.29 12.93 4.37
C GLU A 81 4.10 13.98 5.49
N GLU A 82 2.94 13.99 6.16
CA GLU A 82 2.71 14.84 7.33
C GLU A 82 3.71 14.56 8.46
N LYS A 83 3.97 13.28 8.75
CA LYS A 83 4.97 12.88 9.75
C LYS A 83 6.38 13.33 9.36
N TYR A 84 6.72 13.23 8.07
CA TYR A 84 8.03 13.67 7.57
C TYR A 84 8.22 15.18 7.72
N HIS A 85 7.21 15.98 7.39
CA HIS A 85 7.26 17.44 7.55
C HIS A 85 7.44 17.84 9.02
N LYS A 86 6.64 17.26 9.94
CA LYS A 86 6.79 17.49 11.39
C LYS A 86 8.19 17.17 11.89
N LEU A 87 8.75 16.04 11.47
CA LEU A 87 10.08 15.61 11.91
C LEU A 87 11.22 16.48 11.35
N ILE A 88 11.05 17.08 10.17
CA ILE A 88 12.03 18.03 9.60
C ILE A 88 11.95 19.38 10.29
N GLU A 89 10.74 19.89 10.57
CA GLU A 89 10.56 21.13 11.33
C GLU A 89 11.21 21.00 12.72
N ASP A 90 11.00 19.87 13.40
CA ASP A 90 11.61 19.56 14.70
C ASP A 90 13.14 19.37 14.63
N GLU A 91 13.70 18.97 13.49
CA GLU A 91 15.15 18.83 13.27
C GLU A 91 15.78 20.22 13.08
N ASN A 92 15.20 21.05 12.22
CA ASN A 92 15.67 22.42 11.97
C ASN A 92 15.60 23.33 13.21
N PHE A 93 14.64 23.10 14.11
CA PHE A 93 14.51 23.85 15.36
C PHE A 93 15.52 23.44 16.45
N LYS A 94 16.20 22.29 16.31
CA LYS A 94 17.20 21.83 17.30
C LYS A 94 18.63 22.24 16.97
N ASP A 95 18.85 22.72 15.74
CA ASP A 95 20.15 23.19 15.26
C ASP A 95 20.29 24.74 15.35
N GLN A 96 19.31 25.43 15.98
CA GLN A 96 19.38 26.84 16.41
C GLN A 96 19.58 26.94 17.92
#